data_AF-A0ABD0NW48-F1
#
_entry.id   AF-A0ABD0NW48-F1
#
_cell.length_a   1.000
_cell.length_b   1.000
_cell.length_c   1.000
_cell.angle_alpha   90.00
_cell.angle_beta   90.00
_cell.angle_gamma   90.00
#
_symmetry.space_group_name_H-M   'P 1'
#
loop_
_entity.id
_entity.type
_entity.pdbx_description
1 polymer ?
#
loop_
_entity_poly.entity_id
_entity_poly.type
_entity_poly.pdbx_seq_one_letter_code
_entity_poly.pdbx_strand_id
1 'polypeptide(L)'
;DKRAALEKERENRIAEAEVENLTGSRHQEGLKLRQKLMERHLQIKEISSDGHCMYRAMEDQLTERGTTLSLKELRAQTAQYMRSHADDFLPFLTDPNSGD
;
A
#
# COMPACT_ATOMS: atom_id res chain seq x y z
N ASP A 1 -31.72 -19.95 -12.91
CA ASP A 1 -31.39 -19.18 -14.13
C ASP A 1 -31.18 -17.69 -13.93
N LYS A 2 -32.09 -16.95 -13.29
CA LYS A 2 -31.92 -15.49 -13.06
C LYS A 2 -30.65 -15.08 -12.28
N ARG A 3 -30.22 -15.89 -11.30
CA ARG A 3 -28.99 -15.65 -10.51
C ARG A 3 -27.71 -15.83 -11.33
N ALA A 4 -27.68 -16.84 -12.21
CA ALA A 4 -26.53 -17.09 -13.08
C ALA A 4 -26.39 -16.01 -14.17
N ALA A 5 -27.51 -15.49 -14.69
CA ALA A 5 -27.50 -14.38 -15.65
C ALA A 5 -26.93 -13.09 -15.02
N LEU A 6 -27.32 -12.76 -13.78
CA LEU A 6 -26.82 -11.59 -13.05
C LEU A 6 -25.32 -11.69 -12.73
N GLU A 7 -24.84 -12.89 -12.38
CA GLU A 7 -23.42 -13.12 -12.10
C GLU A 7 -22.58 -12.97 -13.37
N LYS A 8 -23.04 -13.54 -14.49
CA LYS A 8 -22.39 -13.38 -15.79
C LYS A 8 -22.37 -11.92 -16.26
N GLU A 9 -23.46 -11.18 -16.05
CA GLU A 9 -23.53 -9.75 -16.36
C GLU A 9 -22.57 -8.93 -15.47
N ARG A 10 -22.42 -9.30 -14.19
CA ARG A 10 -21.44 -8.70 -13.28
C ARG A 10 -20.02 -8.96 -13.76
N GLU A 11 -19.69 -10.20 -14.11
CA GLU A 11 -18.38 -10.59 -14.63
C GLU A 11 -18.04 -9.87 -15.93
N ASN A 12 -19.00 -9.79 -16.87
CA ASN A 12 -18.81 -9.05 -18.12
C ASN A 12 -18.50 -7.56 -17.87
N ARG A 13 -19.25 -6.89 -16.97
CA ARG A 13 -18.96 -5.49 -16.60
C ARG A 13 -17.59 -5.31 -15.96
N ILE A 14 -17.15 -6.27 -15.14
CA ILE A 14 -15.81 -6.24 -14.55
C ILE A 14 -14.75 -6.38 -15.66
N ALA A 15 -14.92 -7.35 -16.57
CA ALA A 15 -13.99 -7.57 -17.68
C ALA A 15 -13.90 -6.37 -18.63
N GLU A 16 -15.03 -5.74 -18.97
CA GLU A 16 -15.08 -4.52 -19.78
C GLU A 16 -14.35 -3.36 -19.08
N ALA A 17 -14.60 -3.16 -17.79
CA ALA A 17 -13.90 -2.15 -16.99
C ALA A 17 -12.40 -2.46 -16.87
N GLU A 18 -11.99 -3.72 -16.79
CA GLU A 18 -10.57 -4.12 -16.79
C GLU A 18 -9.89 -3.79 -18.11
N VAL A 19 -10.56 -4.02 -19.24
CA VAL A 19 -10.05 -3.66 -20.58
C VAL A 19 -9.90 -2.15 -20.72
N GLU A 20 -10.88 -1.36 -20.29
CA GLU A 20 -10.76 0.11 -20.27
C GLU A 20 -9.60 0.56 -19.37
N ASN A 21 -9.46 -0.07 -18.20
CA ASN A 21 -8.41 0.22 -17.25
C ASN A 21 -6.99 -0.06 -17.80
N LEU A 22 -6.81 -0.94 -18.79
CA LEU A 22 -5.49 -1.15 -19.44
C LEU A 22 -4.94 0.12 -20.09
N THR A 23 -5.83 0.99 -20.57
CA THR A 23 -5.43 2.29 -21.14
C THR A 23 -5.54 3.43 -20.14
N GLY A 24 -6.11 3.17 -18.96
CA GLY A 24 -6.29 4.12 -17.88
C GLY A 24 -4.96 4.65 -17.34
N SER A 25 -5.00 5.90 -16.86
CA SER A 25 -3.82 6.60 -16.31
C SER A 25 -3.10 5.81 -15.22
N ARG A 26 -3.84 5.15 -14.33
CA ARG A 26 -3.30 4.31 -13.25
C ARG A 26 -2.52 3.09 -13.79
N HIS A 27 -3.01 2.44 -14.84
CA HIS A 27 -2.29 1.31 -15.43
C HIS A 27 -1.00 1.77 -16.12
N GLN A 28 -1.08 2.85 -16.90
CA GLN A 28 0.09 3.45 -17.55
C GLN A 28 1.13 3.93 -16.54
N GLU A 29 0.71 4.54 -15.43
CA GLU A 29 1.57 4.89 -14.30
C GLU A 29 2.24 3.64 -13.70
N GLY A 30 1.48 2.59 -13.44
CA GLY A 30 2.00 1.32 -12.93
C GLY A 30 3.04 0.67 -13.85
N LEU A 31 2.83 0.71 -15.18
CA LEU A 31 3.82 0.23 -16.16
C LEU A 31 5.12 1.05 -16.09
N LYS A 32 5.02 2.38 -16.08
CA LYS A 32 6.18 3.28 -15.96
C LYS A 32 6.93 3.05 -14.66
N LEU A 33 6.23 2.86 -13.55
CA LEU A 33 6.83 2.57 -12.25
C LEU A 33 7.58 1.24 -12.27
N ARG A 34 6.97 0.17 -12.79
CA ARG A 34 7.62 -1.15 -12.92
C ARG A 34 8.88 -1.08 -13.78
N GLN A 35 8.84 -0.34 -14.89
CA GLN A 35 10.01 -0.15 -15.75
C GLN A 35 11.16 0.52 -15.00
N LYS A 36 10.89 1.63 -14.30
CA LYS A 36 11.88 2.34 -13.49
C LYS A 36 12.47 1.50 -12.36
N LEU A 37 11.67 0.61 -11.77
CA LEU A 37 12.14 -0.31 -10.73
C LEU A 37 13.03 -1.41 -11.32
N MET A 38 12.65 -1.97 -12.46
CA MET A 38 13.42 -3.02 -13.15
C MET A 38 14.83 -2.54 -13.52
N GLU A 39 14.96 -1.30 -14.01
CA GLU A 39 16.26 -0.65 -14.28
C GLU A 39 17.17 -0.58 -13.05
N ARG A 40 16.59 -0.66 -11.84
CA ARG A 40 17.30 -0.66 -10.55
C ARG A 40 17.39 -2.04 -9.91
N HIS A 41 17.02 -3.09 -10.64
CA HIS A 41 16.90 -4.46 -10.11
C HIS A 41 15.91 -4.60 -8.94
N LEU A 42 14.83 -3.82 -8.99
CA LEU A 42 13.73 -3.84 -8.02
C LEU A 42 12.42 -4.25 -8.69
N GLN A 43 11.46 -4.68 -7.88
CA GLN A 43 10.10 -5.02 -8.31
C GLN A 43 9.06 -4.57 -7.28
N ILE A 44 7.82 -4.41 -7.73
CA ILE A 44 6.68 -4.18 -6.82
C ILE A 44 6.28 -5.51 -6.20
N LYS A 45 6.14 -5.52 -4.88
CA LYS A 45 5.51 -6.61 -4.13
C LYS A 45 4.19 -6.09 -3.59
N GLU A 46 3.11 -6.76 -3.96
CA GLU A 46 1.77 -6.34 -3.56
C GLU A 46 1.57 -6.54 -2.05
N ILE A 47 1.14 -5.47 -1.38
CA ILE A 47 0.79 -5.44 0.04
C ILE A 47 -0.68 -5.07 0.14
N SER A 48 -1.41 -5.74 1.04
CA SER A 48 -2.84 -5.46 1.27
C SER A 48 -3.08 -3.98 1.54
N SER A 49 -4.06 -3.40 0.82
CA SER A 49 -4.39 -1.97 0.84
C SER A 49 -5.32 -1.62 2.02
N ASP A 50 -4.89 -1.88 3.25
CA ASP A 50 -5.60 -1.51 4.48
C ASP A 50 -4.83 -0.45 5.30
N GLY A 51 -5.36 -0.07 6.47
CA GLY A 51 -4.73 0.92 7.37
C GLY A 51 -3.40 0.47 8.00
N HIS A 52 -2.91 -0.74 7.68
CA HIS A 52 -1.63 -1.27 8.12
C HIS A 52 -0.62 -1.41 6.99
N CYS A 53 -0.98 -1.07 5.75
CA CYS A 53 -0.17 -1.30 4.55
C CYS A 53 1.29 -0.80 4.69
N MET A 54 1.49 0.40 5.25
CA MET A 54 2.83 0.96 5.47
C MET A 54 3.68 0.08 6.39
N TYR A 55 3.12 -0.39 7.50
CA TYR A 55 3.83 -1.24 8.44
C TYR A 55 4.03 -2.65 7.88
N ARG A 56 3.07 -3.20 7.12
CA ARG A 56 3.23 -4.49 6.44
C ARG A 56 4.32 -4.47 5.37
N ALA A 57 4.44 -3.36 4.64
CA ALA A 57 5.54 -3.17 3.68
C ALA A 57 6.91 -3.15 4.38
N MET A 58 7.00 -2.54 5.56
CA MET A 58 8.24 -2.52 6.35
C MET A 58 8.54 -3.88 6.99
N GLU A 59 7.54 -4.56 7.54
CA GLU A 59 7.63 -5.93 8.08
C GLU A 59 8.20 -6.91 7.04
N ASP A 60 7.69 -6.82 5.80
CA ASP A 60 8.17 -7.61 4.68
C ASP A 60 9.68 -7.38 4.39
N GLN A 61 10.09 -6.11 4.30
CA GLN A 61 11.48 -5.73 4.03
C GLN A 61 12.44 -6.06 5.19
N LEU A 62 11.97 -5.97 6.43
CA LEU A 62 12.76 -6.38 7.60
C LEU A 62 12.95 -7.90 7.64
N THR A 63 11.92 -8.66 7.28
CA THR A 63 11.98 -10.13 7.21
C THR A 63 12.99 -10.59 6.17
N GLU A 64 13.02 -9.95 4.99
CA GLU A 64 14.03 -10.20 3.94
C GLU A 64 15.47 -9.92 4.42
N ARG A 65 15.64 -9.07 5.44
CA ARG A 65 16.94 -8.73 6.06
C ARG A 65 17.24 -9.55 7.32
N GLY A 66 16.44 -10.56 7.63
CA GLY A 66 16.62 -11.44 8.78
C GLY A 66 16.12 -10.86 10.12
N THR A 67 15.31 -9.80 10.08
CA THR A 67 14.68 -9.22 11.27
C THR A 67 13.19 -9.53 11.26
N THR A 68 12.75 -10.39 12.16
CA THR A 68 11.33 -10.73 12.31
C THR A 68 10.72 -9.88 13.43
N LEU A 69 9.85 -8.95 13.06
CA LEU A 69 9.01 -8.20 13.97
C LEU A 69 7.57 -8.36 13.53
N SER A 70 6.68 -8.65 14.45
CA SER A 70 5.25 -8.58 14.17
C SER A 70 4.82 -7.14 13.91
N LEU A 71 3.76 -6.96 13.12
CA LEU A 71 3.06 -5.68 12.96
C LEU A 71 2.84 -4.92 14.29
N LYS A 72 2.48 -5.64 15.36
CA LYS A 72 2.24 -5.04 16.69
C LYS A 72 3.53 -4.51 17.30
N GLU A 73 4.60 -5.28 17.25
CA GLU A 73 5.91 -4.86 17.77
C GLU A 73 6.47 -3.69 16.97
N LEU A 74 6.37 -3.74 15.64
CA LEU A 74 6.85 -2.67 14.77
C LEU A 74 6.11 -1.35 15.05
N ARG A 75 4.78 -1.39 15.20
CA ARG A 75 3.99 -0.22 15.58
C ARG A 75 4.36 0.30 16.98
N ALA A 76 4.55 -0.59 17.95
CA ALA A 76 4.92 -0.22 19.30
C ALA A 76 6.30 0.47 19.35
N GLN A 77 7.30 -0.10 18.68
CA GLN A 77 8.65 0.46 18.59
C GLN A 77 8.66 1.81 17.87
N THR A 78 7.93 1.93 16.74
CA THR A 78 7.79 3.19 16.01
C THR A 78 7.22 4.28 16.91
N ALA A 79 6.12 3.97 17.62
CA ALA A 79 5.47 4.94 18.49
C ALA A 79 6.33 5.30 19.71
N GLN A 80 7.10 4.34 20.25
CA GLN A 80 8.05 4.60 21.33
C GLN A 80 9.16 5.54 20.86
N TYR A 81 9.74 5.28 19.69
CA TYR A 81 10.81 6.09 19.12
C TYR A 81 10.35 7.54 18.88
N MET A 82 9.16 7.72 18.30
CA MET A 82 8.60 9.06 18.08
C MET A 82 8.37 9.82 19.39
N ARG A 83 7.86 9.15 20.44
CA ARG A 83 7.66 9.78 21.75
C ARG A 83 8.98 10.13 22.45
N SER A 84 10.04 9.33 22.28
CA SER A 84 11.34 9.62 22.90
C SER A 84 12.15 10.68 22.14
N HIS A 85 11.72 11.07 20.94
CA HIS A 85 12.34 12.09 20.09
C HIS A 85 11.29 13.11 19.64
N ALA A 86 10.40 13.52 20.54
CA ALA A 86 9.20 14.29 20.18
C ALA A 86 9.51 15.55 19.35
N ASP A 87 10.57 16.28 19.70
CA ASP A 87 10.97 17.51 19.00
C ASP A 87 11.27 17.29 17.51
N ASP A 88 11.75 16.10 17.12
CA ASP A 88 12.02 15.75 15.72
C ASP A 88 10.73 15.47 14.93
N PHE A 89 9.64 15.08 15.62
CA PHE A 89 8.38 14.66 15.00
C PHE A 89 7.26 15.68 15.13
N LEU A 90 7.32 16.59 16.12
CA LEU A 90 6.33 17.63 16.33
C LEU A 90 6.00 18.44 15.05
N PRO A 91 6.97 18.83 14.21
CA PRO A 91 6.66 19.57 12.98
C PRO A 91 5.83 18.80 11.93
N PHE A 92 5.68 17.48 12.09
CA PHE A 92 4.90 16.62 11.19
C PHE A 92 3.52 16.25 11.77
N LEU A 93 3.24 16.64 13.01
CA LEU A 93 1.96 16.41 13.66
C LEU A 93 1.10 17.66 13.54
N THR A 94 -0.12 17.49 13.03
CA THR A 94 -1.10 18.57 13.00
C THR A 94 -1.89 18.59 14.30
N ASP A 95 -2.14 19.77 14.83
CA ASP A 95 -3.07 19.96 15.93
C ASP A 95 -4.50 19.71 15.41
N PRO A 96 -5.27 18.81 16.03
CA PRO A 96 -6.58 18.43 15.50
C PRO A 96 -7.63 19.55 15.53
N ASN A 97 -7.38 20.66 16.24
CA ASN A 97 -8.30 21.80 16.31
C ASN A 97 -7.94 22.90 15.32
N SER A 98 -6.65 23.07 15.01
CA SER A 98 -6.15 24.14 14.13
C SER A 98 -5.75 23.63 12.75
N GLY A 99 -5.43 22.35 12.61
CA GLY A 99 -4.94 21.74 11.37
C GLY A 99 -3.51 22.13 11.01
N ASP A 100 -2.86 22.95 11.84
CA ASP A 100 -1.46 23.38 11.76
C ASP A 100 -0.52 22.36 12.40
#